data_AF-A0A8S0ZVK4-F1
#
_entry.id   AF-A0A8S0ZVK4-F1
#
_cell.length_a   1.000
_cell.length_b   1.000
_cell.length_c   1.000
_cell.angle_alpha   90.00
_cell.angle_beta   90.00
_cell.angle_gamma   90.00
#
_symmetry.space_group_name_H-M   'P 1'
#
loop_
_entity.id
_entity.type
_entity.pdbx_description
1 polymer ?
#
loop_
_entity_poly.entity_id
_entity_poly.type
_entity_poly.pdbx_seq_one_letter_code
_entity_poly.pdbx_strand_id
1 'polypeptide(L)'
;MISNTKIVFTKLLLCVLIASVCGRSWANHHDTTTSTTQTTPTTSPVPKNFHNDPLIVETKSGLVKGYAKTVMGREVHIFTGIPFAKAPLGPLRFRKPVPIDPWHGVLEATSMPNSCYQERYEYFPGFEGEEMWNPNTNISEDCLYLNIWVPQHLRVRHHQDKPLTERPRVPILVWIYGGGYMSGTATLDLYKADIMASSSDVIVASMQYRVGILQSGTLNAPWSWMTGERAQDIGKVLVDDCNCNSSLLAADPSLVMDCMRGVDAKTISVQQWNSYTGILGFPSAPTVDGVFLPKDPETMMREGNFHNTEVLLGSNQDEGTYFLLYDFLDYFEKDGPSFLQREKFLEIVDTIFKDFSKIKREAIVFQ
;
A
#
# COMPACT_ATOMS: atom_id res chain seq x y z
N MET A 1 -2.56 -13.46 -40.42
CA MET A 1 -1.44 -12.49 -40.38
C MET A 1 -1.48 -11.80 -39.03
N ILE A 2 -0.75 -12.34 -38.07
CA ILE A 2 -0.73 -11.88 -36.67
C ILE A 2 0.53 -11.02 -36.53
N SER A 3 0.35 -9.71 -36.44
CA SER A 3 1.45 -8.76 -36.28
C SER A 3 1.58 -8.36 -34.81
N ASN A 4 2.69 -8.80 -34.21
CA ASN A 4 3.50 -8.09 -33.22
C ASN A 4 2.75 -7.21 -32.19
N THR A 5 2.40 -7.80 -31.03
CA THR A 5 2.17 -7.03 -29.79
C THR A 5 3.41 -7.16 -28.91
N LYS A 6 4.26 -6.13 -28.94
CA LYS A 6 5.33 -5.93 -27.96
C LYS A 6 4.69 -5.61 -26.61
N ILE A 7 4.81 -6.52 -25.63
CA ILE A 7 4.46 -6.24 -24.24
C ILE A 7 5.57 -5.35 -23.67
N VAL A 8 5.31 -4.06 -23.62
CA VAL A 8 6.18 -3.08 -22.97
C VAL A 8 5.84 -3.08 -21.48
N PHE A 9 6.76 -3.61 -20.66
CA PHE A 9 6.74 -3.42 -19.20
C PHE A 9 6.87 -1.92 -18.92
N THR A 10 5.73 -1.25 -18.73
CA THR A 10 5.68 0.18 -18.43
C THR A 10 5.53 0.34 -16.92
N LYS A 11 6.53 1.00 -16.32
CA LYS A 11 6.59 1.61 -14.99
C LYS A 11 5.25 1.64 -14.23
N LEU A 12 5.04 0.73 -13.28
CA LEU A 12 4.21 1.02 -12.11
C LEU A 12 5.06 1.88 -11.17
N LEU A 13 4.78 3.19 -11.10
CA LEU A 13 5.37 4.10 -10.12
C LEU A 13 4.24 4.74 -9.31
N LEU A 14 4.35 4.60 -7.98
CA LEU A 14 3.41 4.98 -6.93
C LEU A 14 3.50 6.48 -6.56
N CYS A 15 2.32 7.11 -6.39
CA CYS A 15 1.90 8.34 -5.68
C CYS A 15 2.69 9.68 -5.77
N VAL A 16 1.92 10.76 -6.03
CA VAL A 16 2.24 12.15 -5.67
C VAL A 16 1.13 12.73 -4.81
N LEU A 17 1.49 13.10 -3.59
CA LEU A 17 0.87 14.17 -2.84
C LEU A 17 2.02 15.01 -2.28
N ILE A 18 1.87 16.34 -2.29
CA ILE A 18 2.83 17.38 -1.85
C ILE A 18 3.75 17.98 -2.94
N ALA A 19 3.67 17.59 -4.22
CA ALA A 19 4.39 18.35 -5.28
C ALA A 19 3.60 19.54 -5.84
N SER A 20 2.30 19.65 -5.58
CA SER A 20 1.42 20.67 -6.21
C SER A 20 1.50 22.08 -5.61
N VAL A 21 2.32 22.30 -4.56
CA VAL A 21 2.58 23.65 -4.03
C VAL A 21 3.83 24.29 -4.68
N CYS A 22 4.70 23.51 -5.34
CA CYS A 22 5.91 24.04 -5.98
C CYS A 22 5.81 24.02 -7.52
N GLY A 23 5.06 24.98 -8.06
CA GLY A 23 5.18 25.34 -9.47
C GLY A 23 6.49 26.08 -9.75
N ARG A 24 7.58 25.35 -10.03
CA ARG A 24 8.70 25.72 -10.94
C ARG A 24 9.89 24.76 -10.81
N SER A 25 10.36 24.30 -11.98
CA SER A 25 11.71 23.76 -12.31
C SER A 25 12.71 23.59 -11.15
N TRP A 26 12.92 22.35 -10.70
CA TRP A 26 14.12 21.98 -9.93
C TRP A 26 15.17 21.42 -10.89
N ALA A 27 16.04 22.31 -11.37
CA ALA A 27 17.32 21.95 -11.96
C ALA A 27 18.37 21.86 -10.85
N ASN A 28 19.12 20.77 -10.85
CA ASN A 28 20.41 20.52 -10.19
C ASN A 28 20.88 21.53 -9.14
N HIS A 29 20.72 21.18 -7.86
CA HIS A 29 21.68 21.59 -6.84
C HIS A 29 22.14 20.35 -6.06
N HIS A 30 23.44 20.08 -6.15
CA HIS A 30 24.15 19.15 -5.28
C HIS A 30 24.16 19.76 -3.88
N ASP A 31 23.58 19.04 -2.91
CA ASP A 31 23.71 19.39 -1.50
C ASP A 31 24.39 18.27 -0.73
N THR A 32 25.33 18.71 0.09
CA THR A 32 26.39 17.94 0.76
C THR A 32 25.85 17.18 1.98
N THR A 33 26.13 15.88 1.98
CA THR A 33 26.12 14.88 3.08
C THR A 33 25.81 15.34 4.50
N THR A 34 24.68 14.84 5.03
CA THR A 34 24.55 14.32 6.39
C THR A 34 24.21 12.83 6.31
N SER A 35 25.04 12.01 6.96
CA SER A 35 24.96 10.54 6.97
C SER A 35 23.76 10.06 7.80
N THR A 36 22.59 9.98 7.20
CA THR A 36 21.56 9.03 7.63
C THR A 36 21.97 7.65 7.12
N THR A 37 22.18 6.71 8.04
CA THR A 37 22.51 5.30 7.77
C THR A 37 21.52 4.71 6.76
N GLN A 38 21.92 4.65 5.50
CA GLN A 38 21.26 3.80 4.51
C GLN A 38 21.53 2.36 4.94
N THR A 39 20.48 1.65 5.34
CA THR A 39 20.54 0.20 5.57
C THR A 39 20.77 -0.49 4.23
N THR A 40 22.04 -0.65 3.85
CA THR A 40 22.40 -1.59 2.78
C THR A 40 21.91 -2.98 3.19
N PRO A 41 21.32 -3.76 2.27
CA PRO A 41 20.86 -5.10 2.58
C PRO A 41 22.01 -5.94 3.13
N THR A 42 21.77 -6.69 4.21
CA THR A 42 22.78 -7.60 4.75
C THR A 42 22.95 -8.78 3.80
N THR A 43 24.15 -8.93 3.24
CA THR A 43 24.44 -9.95 2.22
C THR A 43 25.54 -10.92 2.66
N SER A 44 25.36 -12.18 2.31
CA SER A 44 26.38 -13.23 2.46
C SER A 44 27.32 -13.27 1.24
N PRO A 45 28.53 -13.83 1.36
CA PRO A 45 29.43 -14.04 0.22
C PRO A 45 28.80 -14.89 -0.89
N VAL A 46 29.15 -14.62 -2.15
CA VAL A 46 28.63 -15.37 -3.30
C VAL A 46 29.20 -16.80 -3.34
N PRO A 47 28.37 -17.85 -3.29
CA PRO A 47 28.84 -19.24 -3.43
C PRO A 47 29.40 -19.50 -4.85
N LYS A 48 30.50 -20.26 -4.97
CA LYS A 48 31.13 -20.56 -6.27
C LYS A 48 30.20 -21.22 -7.30
N ASN A 49 29.17 -21.96 -6.85
CA ASN A 49 28.22 -22.69 -7.70
C ASN A 49 26.78 -22.20 -7.52
N PHE A 50 26.56 -20.91 -7.24
CA PHE A 50 25.23 -20.37 -6.93
C PHE A 50 24.21 -20.61 -8.06
N HIS A 51 24.65 -20.69 -9.33
CA HIS A 51 23.78 -21.03 -10.47
C HIS A 51 23.11 -22.41 -10.38
N ASN A 52 23.65 -23.33 -9.56
CA ASN A 52 23.09 -24.66 -9.35
C ASN A 52 22.11 -24.71 -8.17
N ASP A 53 22.07 -23.67 -7.34
CA ASP A 53 21.13 -23.57 -6.23
C ASP A 53 19.80 -23.00 -6.76
N PRO A 54 18.71 -23.78 -6.79
CA PRO A 54 17.43 -23.31 -7.29
C PRO A 54 16.79 -22.26 -6.39
N LEU A 55 17.27 -22.09 -5.15
CA LEU A 55 16.78 -21.11 -4.20
C LEU A 55 17.52 -19.78 -4.27
N ILE A 56 18.63 -19.70 -4.99
CA ILE A 56 19.27 -18.43 -5.32
C ILE A 56 18.67 -17.94 -6.64
N VAL A 57 18.33 -16.67 -6.75
CA VAL A 57 17.79 -16.03 -7.96
C VAL A 57 18.52 -14.73 -8.25
N GLU A 58 18.95 -14.53 -9.48
CA GLU A 58 19.56 -13.28 -9.95
C GLU A 58 18.48 -12.30 -10.35
N THR A 59 18.47 -11.15 -9.68
CA THR A 59 17.58 -10.03 -9.97
C THR A 59 18.37 -8.88 -10.59
N LYS A 60 17.69 -7.83 -11.04
CA LYS A 60 18.35 -6.61 -11.54
C LYS A 60 19.17 -5.89 -10.46
N SER A 61 18.87 -6.14 -9.19
CA SER A 61 19.51 -5.46 -8.06
C SER A 61 20.54 -6.34 -7.34
N GLY A 62 20.62 -7.63 -7.64
CA GLY A 62 21.55 -8.55 -7.00
C GLY A 62 20.98 -9.95 -6.77
N LEU A 63 21.78 -10.82 -6.19
CA LEU A 63 21.37 -12.20 -5.87
C LEU A 63 20.49 -12.21 -4.61
N VAL A 64 19.37 -12.94 -4.68
CA VAL A 64 18.49 -13.21 -3.54
C VAL A 64 18.45 -14.71 -3.27
N LYS A 65 18.38 -15.11 -2.02
CA LYS A 65 18.20 -16.51 -1.62
C LYS A 65 16.93 -16.67 -0.80
N GLY A 66 16.01 -17.48 -1.30
CA GLY A 66 14.79 -17.85 -0.61
C GLY A 66 14.92 -19.17 0.14
N TYR A 67 13.78 -19.75 0.48
CA TYR A 67 13.68 -21.09 1.09
C TYR A 67 12.60 -21.92 0.38
N ALA A 68 12.73 -23.24 0.46
CA ALA A 68 11.71 -24.17 -0.03
C ALA A 68 10.71 -24.51 1.07
N LYS A 69 9.43 -24.62 0.72
CA LYS A 69 8.38 -25.14 1.60
C LYS A 69 7.49 -26.11 0.81
N THR A 70 7.22 -27.28 1.40
CA THR A 70 6.25 -28.23 0.84
C THR A 70 4.85 -27.87 1.35
N VAL A 71 3.95 -27.55 0.44
CA VAL A 71 2.55 -27.20 0.71
C VAL A 71 1.70 -28.14 -0.13
N MET A 72 0.73 -28.83 0.48
CA MET A 72 -0.15 -29.78 -0.24
C MET A 72 0.59 -30.78 -1.15
N GLY A 73 1.78 -31.25 -0.75
CA GLY A 73 2.59 -32.21 -1.51
C GLY A 73 3.38 -31.61 -2.68
N ARG A 74 3.39 -30.28 -2.87
CA ARG A 74 4.16 -29.57 -3.89
C ARG A 74 5.15 -28.61 -3.24
N GLU A 75 6.34 -28.51 -3.82
CA GLU A 75 7.37 -27.57 -3.35
C GLU A 75 7.12 -26.17 -3.93
N VAL A 76 7.21 -25.16 -3.06
CA VAL A 76 7.14 -23.74 -3.39
C VAL A 76 8.44 -23.09 -2.91
N HIS A 77 9.07 -22.29 -3.78
CA HIS A 77 10.22 -21.45 -3.44
C HIS A 77 9.71 -20.08 -3.02
N ILE A 78 10.05 -19.67 -1.81
CA ILE A 78 9.51 -18.49 -1.15
C ILE A 78 10.66 -17.52 -0.88
N PHE A 79 10.45 -16.27 -1.29
CA PHE A 79 11.39 -15.17 -1.12
C PHE A 79 10.67 -14.02 -0.45
N THR A 80 11.03 -13.69 0.78
CA THR A 80 10.36 -12.62 1.56
C THR A 80 11.35 -11.51 1.88
N GLY A 81 10.87 -10.27 1.97
CA GLY A 81 11.70 -9.15 2.41
C GLY A 81 12.75 -8.70 1.38
N ILE A 82 12.47 -8.82 0.08
CA ILE A 82 13.37 -8.31 -0.96
C ILE A 82 13.14 -6.78 -1.10
N PRO A 83 14.16 -5.92 -0.91
CA PRO A 83 13.98 -4.48 -1.04
C PRO A 83 13.81 -4.09 -2.51
N PHE A 84 12.79 -3.29 -2.83
CA PHE A 84 12.58 -2.77 -4.19
C PHE A 84 12.88 -1.27 -4.32
N ALA A 85 12.95 -0.57 -3.20
CA ALA A 85 13.26 0.85 -3.12
C ALA A 85 14.18 1.13 -1.93
N LYS A 86 14.87 2.28 -1.97
CA LYS A 86 15.58 2.80 -0.80
C LYS A 86 14.59 3.07 0.32
N ALA A 87 15.01 2.80 1.55
CA ALA A 87 14.25 3.14 2.75
C ALA A 87 13.86 4.64 2.70
N PRO A 88 12.56 4.98 2.80
CA PRO A 88 12.07 6.34 2.65
C PRO A 88 12.30 7.19 3.92
N LEU A 89 13.52 7.15 4.45
CA LEU A 89 13.93 7.81 5.70
C LEU A 89 14.48 9.23 5.45
N GLY A 90 14.39 10.07 6.47
CA GLY A 90 14.99 11.41 6.48
C GLY A 90 14.59 12.24 5.24
N PRO A 91 15.54 12.66 4.39
CA PRO A 91 15.22 13.44 3.18
C PRO A 91 14.28 12.74 2.19
N LEU A 92 14.19 11.40 2.22
CA LEU A 92 13.31 10.61 1.35
C LEU A 92 11.88 10.48 1.89
N ARG A 93 11.63 10.86 3.16
CA ARG A 93 10.28 10.91 3.71
C ARG A 93 9.43 11.90 2.92
N PHE A 94 8.18 11.50 2.63
CA PHE A 94 7.22 12.21 1.77
C PHE A 94 7.60 12.35 0.29
N ARG A 95 8.75 11.82 -0.15
CA ARG A 95 9.15 11.84 -1.57
C ARG A 95 8.75 10.57 -2.29
N LYS A 96 8.75 10.60 -3.62
CA LYS A 96 8.60 9.38 -4.45
C LYS A 96 9.67 8.34 -4.07
N PRO A 97 9.35 7.03 -4.15
CA PRO A 97 10.33 5.99 -3.90
C PRO A 97 11.48 6.09 -4.91
N VAL A 98 12.70 5.90 -4.42
CA VAL A 98 13.91 5.79 -5.26
C VAL A 98 14.25 4.31 -5.38
N PRO A 99 14.52 3.76 -6.58
CA PRO A 99 14.93 2.37 -6.74
C PRO A 99 16.11 2.02 -5.82
N ILE A 100 16.13 0.79 -5.31
CA ILE A 100 17.24 0.29 -4.49
C ILE A 100 18.53 0.27 -5.30
N ASP A 101 19.65 0.61 -4.67
CA ASP A 101 20.95 0.44 -5.32
C ASP A 101 21.28 -1.07 -5.43
N PRO A 102 21.94 -1.51 -6.52
CA PRO A 102 22.37 -2.89 -6.61
C PRO A 102 23.31 -3.28 -5.46
N TRP A 103 23.16 -4.48 -4.92
CA TRP A 103 24.03 -5.05 -3.89
C TRP A 103 24.94 -6.14 -4.45
N HIS A 104 26.05 -6.36 -3.75
CA HIS A 104 26.97 -7.47 -4.00
C HIS A 104 26.71 -8.57 -2.97
N GLY A 105 27.03 -9.82 -3.30
CA GLY A 105 26.72 -10.94 -2.42
C GLY A 105 25.28 -11.45 -2.61
N VAL A 106 24.85 -12.31 -1.69
CA VAL A 106 23.53 -12.94 -1.69
C VAL A 106 22.71 -12.40 -0.53
N LEU A 107 21.56 -11.80 -0.83
CA LEU A 107 20.60 -11.35 0.17
C LEU A 107 19.76 -12.53 0.66
N GLU A 108 19.74 -12.76 1.96
CA GLU A 108 18.86 -13.78 2.58
C GLU A 108 17.42 -13.26 2.65
N ALA A 109 16.57 -13.75 1.76
CA ALA A 109 15.15 -13.38 1.61
C ALA A 109 14.25 -14.42 2.27
N THR A 110 14.45 -14.65 3.57
CA THR A 110 13.82 -15.73 4.34
C THR A 110 12.98 -15.25 5.52
N SER A 111 13.03 -13.95 5.83
CA SER A 111 12.27 -13.32 6.92
C SER A 111 11.23 -12.36 6.36
N MET A 112 10.09 -12.24 7.03
CA MET A 112 9.08 -11.25 6.66
C MET A 112 9.60 -9.84 6.92
N PRO A 113 9.32 -8.87 6.04
CA PRO A 113 9.75 -7.49 6.21
C PRO A 113 8.97 -6.78 7.33
N ASN A 114 9.47 -5.60 7.71
CA ASN A 114 8.71 -4.67 8.55
C ASN A 114 7.38 -4.31 7.88
N SER A 115 6.37 -4.07 8.70
CA SER A 115 5.13 -3.41 8.29
C SER A 115 5.36 -1.90 8.21
N CYS A 116 4.72 -1.23 7.25
CA CYS A 116 4.83 0.24 7.18
C CYS A 116 4.18 0.90 8.39
N TYR A 117 4.65 2.11 8.71
CA TYR A 117 4.16 2.88 9.86
C TYR A 117 2.64 3.08 9.82
N GLN A 118 1.97 2.64 10.88
CA GLN A 118 0.51 2.69 11.06
C GLN A 118 0.15 2.48 12.54
N GLU A 119 -1.06 2.88 12.92
CA GLU A 119 -1.63 2.57 14.23
C GLU A 119 -2.28 1.19 14.26
N ARG A 120 -2.40 0.63 15.46
CA ARG A 120 -3.12 -0.62 15.72
C ARG A 120 -4.54 -0.29 16.15
N TYR A 121 -5.49 -1.11 15.72
CA TYR A 121 -6.86 -1.09 16.23
C TYR A 121 -6.93 -1.91 17.52
N GLU A 122 -7.40 -1.29 18.61
CA GLU A 122 -7.50 -1.92 19.93
C GLU A 122 -8.88 -1.67 20.57
N TYR A 123 -9.93 -1.63 19.75
CA TYR A 123 -11.30 -1.42 20.22
C TYR A 123 -11.84 -2.64 20.97
N PHE A 124 -11.35 -3.83 20.65
CA PHE A 124 -11.69 -5.10 21.30
C PHE A 124 -10.42 -5.84 21.77
N PRO A 125 -9.77 -5.39 22.86
CA PRO A 125 -8.52 -5.98 23.33
C PRO A 125 -8.61 -7.49 23.55
N GLY A 126 -7.69 -8.23 22.91
CA GLY A 126 -7.62 -9.69 22.98
C GLY A 126 -8.54 -10.44 22.00
N PHE A 127 -9.33 -9.74 21.18
CA PHE A 127 -10.14 -10.36 20.15
C PHE A 127 -9.32 -10.65 18.88
N GLU A 128 -9.16 -11.93 18.56
CA GLU A 128 -8.38 -12.37 17.38
C GLU A 128 -8.92 -11.80 16.05
N GLY A 129 -10.23 -11.55 15.94
CA GLY A 129 -10.84 -11.01 14.72
C GLY A 129 -10.51 -9.54 14.41
N GLU A 130 -10.12 -8.76 15.43
CA GLU A 130 -9.52 -7.44 15.24
C GLU A 130 -8.01 -7.59 15.01
N GLU A 131 -7.35 -8.39 15.85
CA GLU A 131 -5.89 -8.53 15.83
C GLU A 131 -5.34 -9.14 14.53
N MET A 132 -6.12 -9.99 13.85
CA MET A 132 -5.70 -10.58 12.57
C MET A 132 -5.46 -9.54 11.45
N TRP A 133 -5.96 -8.31 11.60
CA TRP A 133 -5.75 -7.19 10.68
C TRP A 133 -4.64 -6.24 11.13
N ASN A 134 -4.19 -6.34 12.39
CA ASN A 134 -3.11 -5.53 12.91
C ASN A 134 -1.74 -6.01 12.38
N PRO A 135 -0.73 -5.12 12.33
CA PRO A 135 0.64 -5.51 11.97
C PRO A 135 1.18 -6.66 12.81
N ASN A 136 1.60 -7.75 12.14
CA ASN A 136 2.20 -8.94 12.75
C ASN A 136 3.75 -8.96 12.67
N THR A 137 4.35 -7.88 12.18
CA THR A 137 5.80 -7.65 12.17
C THR A 137 6.10 -6.26 12.73
N ASN A 138 7.38 -5.98 13.02
CA ASN A 138 7.80 -4.66 13.50
C ASN A 138 7.34 -3.55 12.56
N ILE A 139 6.94 -2.44 13.16
CA ILE A 139 6.49 -1.24 12.44
C ILE A 139 7.71 -0.34 12.20
N SER A 140 7.94 0.05 10.94
CA SER A 140 9.05 0.91 10.55
C SER A 140 8.74 1.70 9.29
N GLU A 141 9.40 2.83 9.10
CA GLU A 141 9.41 3.53 7.81
C GLU A 141 10.29 2.82 6.78
N ASP A 142 11.29 2.05 7.22
CA ASP A 142 12.02 1.11 6.38
C ASP A 142 11.15 -0.14 6.16
N CYS A 143 10.20 -0.02 5.25
CA CYS A 143 9.19 -1.05 4.96
C CYS A 143 9.06 -1.41 3.47
N LEU A 144 9.78 -0.79 2.54
CA LEU A 144 9.57 -0.97 1.09
C LEU A 144 10.18 -2.27 0.55
N TYR A 145 9.51 -3.38 0.85
CA TYR A 145 9.91 -4.73 0.49
C TYR A 145 8.82 -5.49 -0.28
N LEU A 146 9.25 -6.48 -1.06
CA LEU A 146 8.41 -7.40 -1.81
C LEU A 146 8.61 -8.84 -1.33
N ASN A 147 7.58 -9.66 -1.50
CA ASN A 147 7.57 -11.09 -1.24
C ASN A 147 7.12 -11.83 -2.50
N ILE A 148 7.69 -13.00 -2.79
CA ILE A 148 7.42 -13.80 -3.99
C ILE A 148 7.31 -15.28 -3.63
N TRP A 149 6.28 -15.93 -4.15
CA TRP A 149 6.06 -17.38 -4.09
C TRP A 149 6.10 -17.95 -5.50
N VAL A 150 6.99 -18.92 -5.70
CA VAL A 150 7.24 -19.54 -6.99
C VAL A 150 7.04 -21.06 -6.88
N PRO A 151 6.06 -21.64 -7.59
CA PRO A 151 5.94 -23.09 -7.70
C PRO A 151 7.22 -23.72 -8.27
N GLN A 152 7.78 -24.76 -7.64
CA GLN A 152 9.09 -25.34 -8.01
C GLN A 152 9.19 -25.72 -9.49
N HIS A 153 8.10 -26.25 -10.07
CA HIS A 153 8.09 -26.73 -11.46
C HIS A 153 8.32 -25.61 -12.49
N LEU A 154 8.11 -24.34 -12.12
CA LEU A 154 8.32 -23.17 -12.98
C LEU A 154 9.79 -22.74 -13.08
N ARG A 155 10.69 -23.29 -12.24
CA ARG A 155 12.15 -23.08 -12.20
C ARG A 155 12.62 -21.74 -12.79
N VAL A 156 12.75 -20.72 -11.95
CA VAL A 156 13.37 -19.43 -12.31
C VAL A 156 14.88 -19.64 -12.46
N ARG A 157 15.35 -19.95 -13.67
CA ARG A 157 16.79 -20.15 -13.93
C ARG A 157 17.48 -18.84 -14.32
N HIS A 158 18.64 -18.61 -13.71
CA HIS A 158 19.55 -17.46 -13.90
C HIS A 158 19.98 -17.23 -15.35
N HIS A 159 20.16 -18.32 -16.09
CA HIS A 159 20.56 -18.30 -17.49
C HIS A 159 20.00 -19.58 -18.12
N GLN A 160 19.16 -19.43 -19.13
CA GLN A 160 18.88 -20.51 -20.08
C GLN A 160 19.21 -19.98 -21.46
N ASP A 161 19.95 -20.78 -22.23
CA ASP A 161 20.40 -20.53 -23.61
C ASP A 161 19.29 -20.24 -24.62
N LYS A 162 18.02 -20.30 -24.19
CA LYS A 162 16.86 -20.10 -25.04
C LYS A 162 16.47 -18.62 -25.13
N PRO A 163 16.24 -18.11 -26.36
CA PRO A 163 15.71 -16.78 -26.59
C PRO A 163 14.44 -16.51 -25.79
N LEU A 164 14.21 -15.26 -25.39
CA LEU A 164 13.00 -14.82 -24.67
C LEU A 164 11.68 -15.26 -25.34
N THR A 165 11.68 -15.44 -26.67
CA THR A 165 10.54 -15.88 -27.47
C THR A 165 10.16 -17.35 -27.27
N GLU A 166 11.06 -18.18 -26.76
CA GLU A 166 10.85 -19.61 -26.52
C GLU A 166 10.61 -19.96 -25.05
N ARG A 167 10.58 -18.93 -24.18
CA ARG A 167 10.36 -19.12 -22.76
C ARG A 167 8.85 -19.30 -22.50
N PRO A 168 8.44 -20.34 -21.76
CA PRO A 168 7.04 -20.46 -21.35
C PRO A 168 6.65 -19.22 -20.54
N ARG A 169 5.53 -18.61 -20.89
CA ARG A 169 4.98 -17.49 -20.13
C ARG A 169 4.32 -18.03 -18.88
N VAL A 170 4.59 -17.38 -17.76
CA VAL A 170 4.04 -17.75 -16.46
C VAL A 170 3.18 -16.58 -15.97
N PRO A 171 1.93 -16.81 -15.56
CA PRO A 171 1.11 -15.77 -14.95
C PRO A 171 1.69 -15.33 -13.60
N ILE A 172 1.63 -14.02 -13.33
CA ILE A 172 2.02 -13.43 -12.05
C ILE A 172 0.80 -12.74 -11.47
N LEU A 173 0.40 -13.16 -10.26
CA LEU A 173 -0.61 -12.48 -9.46
C LEU A 173 0.10 -11.55 -8.48
N VAL A 174 -0.25 -10.27 -8.47
CA VAL A 174 0.32 -9.28 -7.54
C VAL A 174 -0.76 -8.85 -6.56
N TRP A 175 -0.57 -9.19 -5.29
CA TRP A 175 -1.44 -8.80 -4.20
C TRP A 175 -1.06 -7.43 -3.64
N ILE A 176 -2.06 -6.55 -3.54
CA ILE A 176 -1.97 -5.24 -2.91
C ILE A 176 -3.02 -5.25 -1.80
N TYR A 177 -2.57 -5.11 -0.55
CA TYR A 177 -3.45 -5.14 0.62
C TYR A 177 -4.21 -3.82 0.80
N GLY A 178 -5.29 -3.86 1.57
CA GLY A 178 -6.20 -2.74 1.88
C GLY A 178 -5.95 -2.16 3.27
N GLY A 179 -6.97 -1.55 3.86
CA GLY A 179 -6.83 -0.82 5.13
C GLY A 179 -7.06 0.69 4.97
N GLY A 180 -7.94 1.10 4.05
CA GLY A 180 -8.37 2.50 3.92
C GLY A 180 -7.25 3.50 3.62
N TYR A 181 -6.12 3.05 3.06
CA TYR A 181 -4.89 3.86 2.89
C TYR A 181 -4.27 4.37 4.19
N MET A 182 -4.63 3.78 5.32
CA MET A 182 -4.15 4.16 6.66
C MET A 182 -3.48 3.00 7.39
N SER A 183 -3.83 1.76 7.05
CA SER A 183 -3.34 0.53 7.67
C SER A 183 -3.11 -0.58 6.63
N GLY A 184 -2.78 -1.77 7.13
CA GLY A 184 -2.57 -2.99 6.36
C GLY A 184 -1.09 -3.33 6.18
N THR A 185 -0.84 -4.61 5.90
CA THR A 185 0.51 -5.14 5.63
C THR A 185 0.44 -6.39 4.77
N ALA A 186 1.43 -6.57 3.90
CA ALA A 186 1.57 -7.76 3.05
C ALA A 186 1.99 -9.02 3.85
N THR A 187 2.30 -8.88 5.13
CA THR A 187 2.82 -9.96 5.99
C THR A 187 1.75 -10.70 6.78
N LEU A 188 0.48 -10.27 6.74
CA LEU A 188 -0.61 -10.94 7.43
C LEU A 188 -0.72 -12.41 7.00
N ASP A 189 -1.03 -13.29 7.96
CA ASP A 189 -1.15 -14.72 7.69
C ASP A 189 -2.24 -15.04 6.67
N LEU A 190 -3.30 -14.21 6.62
CA LEU A 190 -4.37 -14.29 5.62
C LEU A 190 -3.86 -14.11 4.18
N TYR A 191 -2.74 -13.41 3.99
CA TYR A 191 -2.18 -13.11 2.67
C TYR A 191 -1.01 -14.02 2.29
N LYS A 192 -0.71 -15.05 3.09
CA LYS A 192 0.29 -16.05 2.74
C LYS A 192 -0.13 -16.80 1.47
N ALA A 193 0.61 -16.61 0.39
CA ALA A 193 0.29 -17.18 -0.91
C ALA A 193 0.74 -18.65 -1.09
N ASP A 194 1.15 -19.32 -0.01
CA ASP A 194 1.59 -20.72 0.02
C ASP A 194 0.62 -21.65 -0.74
N ILE A 195 -0.67 -21.60 -0.39
CA ILE A 195 -1.70 -22.46 -0.97
C ILE A 195 -1.99 -22.05 -2.42
N MET A 196 -2.01 -20.75 -2.71
CA MET A 196 -2.28 -20.24 -4.06
C MET A 196 -1.19 -20.65 -5.04
N ALA A 197 0.08 -20.43 -4.69
CA ALA A 197 1.23 -20.86 -5.49
C ALA A 197 1.36 -22.41 -5.56
N SER A 198 0.99 -23.13 -4.50
CA SER A 198 1.02 -24.60 -4.56
C SER A 198 -0.06 -25.18 -5.47
N SER A 199 -1.28 -24.67 -5.36
CA SER A 199 -2.46 -25.21 -6.05
C SER A 199 -2.59 -24.72 -7.48
N SER A 200 -2.04 -23.54 -7.79
CA SER A 200 -2.14 -22.88 -9.08
C SER A 200 -0.74 -22.70 -9.68
N ASP A 201 -0.56 -22.99 -10.96
CA ASP A 201 0.74 -22.85 -11.65
C ASP A 201 1.06 -21.37 -11.96
N VAL A 202 1.04 -20.55 -10.90
CA VAL A 202 1.16 -19.09 -10.94
C VAL A 202 2.22 -18.63 -9.96
N ILE A 203 2.95 -17.56 -10.32
CA ILE A 203 3.79 -16.85 -9.35
C ILE A 203 2.89 -15.87 -8.62
N VAL A 204 3.01 -15.81 -7.29
CA VAL A 204 2.31 -14.80 -6.50
C VAL A 204 3.34 -13.86 -5.90
N ALA A 205 3.11 -12.56 -6.01
CA ALA A 205 3.91 -11.53 -5.37
C ALA A 205 3.03 -10.67 -4.47
N SER A 206 3.58 -10.20 -3.37
CA SER A 206 2.98 -9.15 -2.54
C SER A 206 4.03 -8.10 -2.21
N MET A 207 3.61 -6.88 -1.86
CA MET A 207 4.54 -5.81 -1.54
C MET A 207 3.97 -4.88 -0.50
N GLN A 208 4.86 -4.32 0.30
CA GLN A 208 4.56 -3.17 1.14
C GLN A 208 4.51 -1.91 0.30
N TYR A 209 3.59 -1.02 0.65
CA TYR A 209 3.55 0.33 0.14
C TYR A 209 3.34 1.28 1.32
N ARG A 210 3.94 2.49 1.25
CA ARG A 210 3.59 3.55 2.20
C ARG A 210 2.11 3.84 1.99
N VAL A 211 1.32 3.69 3.05
CA VAL A 211 -0.13 3.62 2.99
C VAL A 211 -0.71 4.73 2.09
N GLY A 212 -1.17 4.27 0.92
CA GLY A 212 -1.48 5.02 -0.30
C GLY A 212 -1.28 4.19 -1.58
N ILE A 213 -2.18 3.23 -1.88
CA ILE A 213 -2.79 2.83 -3.19
C ILE A 213 -3.63 1.52 -3.06
N LEU A 214 -4.65 1.36 -3.93
CA LEU A 214 -5.95 0.63 -3.83
C LEU A 214 -6.01 -0.83 -3.30
N GLN A 215 -7.03 -1.11 -2.46
CA GLN A 215 -7.77 -2.40 -2.40
C GLN A 215 -9.28 -2.19 -2.14
N SER A 216 -10.10 -3.15 -2.60
CA SER A 216 -11.51 -3.47 -2.28
C SER A 216 -12.49 -2.30 -2.17
N GLY A 217 -12.65 -1.60 -3.29
CA GLY A 217 -13.72 -0.64 -3.49
C GLY A 217 -13.77 -0.26 -4.94
N THR A 218 -14.87 0.35 -5.35
CA THR A 218 -14.96 0.89 -6.70
C THR A 218 -14.18 2.20 -6.76
N LEU A 219 -13.65 2.53 -7.94
CA LEU A 219 -12.94 3.80 -8.18
C LEU A 219 -13.82 5.04 -7.88
N ASN A 220 -15.15 4.90 -7.90
CA ASN A 220 -16.09 5.96 -7.57
C ASN A 220 -16.57 5.94 -6.11
N ALA A 221 -16.02 5.07 -5.25
CA ALA A 221 -16.35 5.09 -3.83
C ALA A 221 -15.85 6.41 -3.19
N PRO A 222 -16.62 7.06 -2.31
CA PRO A 222 -16.24 8.36 -1.73
C PRO A 222 -14.92 8.35 -0.95
N TRP A 223 -14.57 7.19 -0.38
CA TRP A 223 -13.36 6.98 0.42
C TRP A 223 -12.14 6.58 -0.42
N SER A 224 -12.33 6.26 -1.71
CA SER A 224 -11.27 5.70 -2.57
C SER A 224 -10.53 6.74 -3.39
N TRP A 225 -10.89 8.03 -3.28
CA TRP A 225 -10.18 9.14 -3.90
C TRP A 225 -10.44 10.47 -3.17
N MET A 226 -9.62 11.48 -3.41
CA MET A 226 -9.88 12.86 -2.96
C MET A 226 -9.35 13.91 -3.95
N THR A 227 -9.82 15.15 -3.82
CA THR A 227 -9.32 16.28 -4.62
C THR A 227 -7.96 16.76 -4.10
N GLY A 228 -7.20 17.42 -4.97
CA GLY A 228 -5.93 18.04 -4.60
C GLY A 228 -6.08 19.09 -3.50
N GLU A 229 -7.16 19.88 -3.54
CA GLU A 229 -7.45 20.92 -2.56
C GLU A 229 -7.71 20.33 -1.18
N ARG A 230 -8.57 19.29 -1.09
CA ARG A 230 -8.87 18.60 0.17
C ARG A 230 -7.61 18.00 0.78
N ALA A 231 -6.77 17.37 -0.04
CA ALA A 231 -5.52 16.79 0.43
C ALA A 231 -4.53 17.85 0.94
N GLN A 232 -4.48 19.02 0.29
CA GLN A 232 -3.67 20.14 0.76
C GLN A 232 -4.17 20.67 2.11
N ASP A 233 -5.48 20.76 2.31
CA ASP A 233 -6.04 21.23 3.58
C ASP A 233 -5.80 20.25 4.73
N ILE A 234 -6.01 18.95 4.50
CA ILE A 234 -5.64 17.90 5.47
C ILE A 234 -4.14 17.94 5.77
N GLY A 235 -3.30 18.12 4.74
CA GLY A 235 -1.86 18.24 4.89
C GLY A 235 -1.44 19.42 5.77
N LYS A 236 -2.09 20.58 5.65
CA LYS A 236 -1.84 21.75 6.51
C LYS A 236 -2.22 21.48 7.96
N VAL A 237 -3.37 20.85 8.19
CA VAL A 237 -3.81 20.46 9.54
C VAL A 237 -2.78 19.52 10.17
N LEU A 238 -2.33 18.49 9.45
CA LEU A 238 -1.29 17.58 9.95
C LEU A 238 0.02 18.30 10.27
N VAL A 239 0.43 19.27 9.44
CA VAL A 239 1.63 20.10 9.72
C VAL A 239 1.47 20.87 11.03
N ASP A 240 0.30 21.44 11.27
CA ASP A 240 0.02 22.19 12.51
C ASP A 240 -0.09 21.25 13.72
N ASP A 241 -0.73 20.09 13.59
CA ASP A 241 -0.83 19.06 14.63
C ASP A 241 0.55 18.47 15.00
N CYS A 242 1.50 18.51 14.06
CA CYS A 242 2.89 18.13 14.27
C CYS A 242 3.78 19.31 14.73
N ASN A 243 3.21 20.50 14.99
CA ASN A 243 3.91 21.72 15.42
C ASN A 243 4.93 22.28 14.40
N CYS A 244 4.70 22.09 13.09
CA CYS A 244 5.60 22.55 12.02
C CYS A 244 5.14 23.82 11.28
N ASN A 245 4.06 24.45 11.73
CA ASN A 245 3.51 25.73 11.24
C ASN A 245 3.24 25.78 9.71
N SER A 246 2.02 25.42 9.34
CA SER A 246 1.55 25.37 7.96
C SER A 246 1.52 26.74 7.26
N SER A 247 1.48 27.85 8.03
CA SER A 247 1.44 29.21 7.48
C SER A 247 2.73 29.55 6.71
N LEU A 248 3.84 28.87 6.99
CA LEU A 248 5.11 29.07 6.31
C LEU A 248 5.23 28.30 4.99
N LEU A 249 4.29 27.41 4.65
CA LEU A 249 4.36 26.60 3.41
C LEU A 249 4.44 27.45 2.14
N ALA A 250 3.83 28.64 2.13
CA ALA A 250 3.88 29.54 0.99
C ALA A 250 5.19 30.35 0.90
N ALA A 251 5.81 30.66 2.04
CA ALA A 251 7.00 31.52 2.11
C ALA A 251 8.30 30.71 2.10
N ASP A 252 8.36 29.62 2.86
CA ASP A 252 9.51 28.73 2.99
C ASP A 252 9.05 27.27 3.20
N PRO A 253 8.66 26.56 2.12
CA PRO A 253 8.23 25.17 2.22
C PRO A 253 9.37 24.23 2.65
N SER A 254 10.64 24.58 2.41
CA SER A 254 11.79 23.79 2.86
C SER A 254 11.81 23.69 4.38
N LEU A 255 11.67 24.82 5.07
CA LEU A 255 11.68 24.88 6.53
C LEU A 255 10.58 24.00 7.15
N VAL A 256 9.36 24.07 6.60
CA VAL A 256 8.23 23.26 7.07
C VAL A 256 8.49 21.77 6.84
N MET A 257 8.98 21.41 5.65
CA MET A 257 9.25 20.01 5.32
C MET A 257 10.43 19.43 6.11
N ASP A 258 11.43 20.24 6.44
CA ASP A 258 12.54 19.81 7.28
C ASP A 258 12.10 19.60 8.73
N CYS A 259 11.20 20.45 9.24
CA CYS A 259 10.50 20.18 10.50
C CYS A 259 9.74 18.85 10.45
N MET A 260 8.86 18.65 9.45
CA MET A 260 8.05 17.43 9.33
C MET A 260 8.87 16.15 9.15
N ARG A 261 10.04 16.23 8.51
CA ARG A 261 10.99 15.10 8.41
C ARG A 261 11.68 14.79 9.74
N GLY A 262 11.78 15.77 10.64
CA GLY A 262 12.32 15.60 11.98
C GLY A 262 11.30 15.08 13.01
N VAL A 263 10.00 15.15 12.73
CA VAL A 263 8.95 14.62 13.61
C VAL A 263 9.04 13.09 13.69
N ASP A 264 8.82 12.52 14.87
CA ASP A 264 8.79 11.06 15.01
C ASP A 264 7.64 10.44 14.21
N ALA A 265 7.89 9.30 13.57
CA ALA A 265 6.88 8.65 12.73
C ALA A 265 5.63 8.23 13.52
N LYS A 266 5.76 7.91 14.83
CA LYS A 266 4.63 7.65 15.72
C LYS A 266 3.75 8.86 15.88
N THR A 267 4.34 10.03 16.07
CA THR A 267 3.57 11.28 16.21
C THR A 267 2.75 11.53 14.96
N ILE A 268 3.34 11.41 13.77
CA ILE A 268 2.61 11.58 12.50
C ILE A 268 1.51 10.54 12.36
N SER A 269 1.81 9.28 12.69
CA SER A 269 0.89 8.14 12.62
C SER A 269 -0.37 8.33 13.47
N VAL A 270 -0.23 8.96 14.64
CA VAL A 270 -1.35 9.31 15.52
C VAL A 270 -2.06 10.57 15.04
N GLN A 271 -1.33 11.67 14.81
CA GLN A 271 -1.93 12.99 14.53
C GLN A 271 -2.73 13.03 13.23
N GLN A 272 -2.36 12.24 12.22
CA GLN A 272 -3.14 12.17 10.96
C GLN A 272 -4.62 11.82 11.17
N TRP A 273 -4.95 11.08 12.23
CA TRP A 273 -6.33 10.69 12.53
C TRP A 273 -7.21 11.84 13.03
N ASN A 274 -6.64 12.98 13.46
CA ASN A 274 -7.42 14.17 13.82
C ASN A 274 -8.24 14.71 12.63
N SER A 275 -7.80 14.43 11.40
CA SER A 275 -8.51 14.80 10.17
C SER A 275 -9.49 13.74 9.68
N TYR A 276 -9.77 12.69 10.48
CA TYR A 276 -10.81 11.72 10.18
C TYR A 276 -12.20 12.34 10.36
N THR A 277 -12.98 12.45 9.29
CA THR A 277 -14.21 13.29 9.28
C THR A 277 -15.51 12.55 9.61
N GLY A 278 -15.42 11.28 10.02
CA GLY A 278 -16.54 10.35 10.23
C GLY A 278 -16.39 9.08 9.40
N ILE A 279 -17.38 8.18 9.47
CA ILE A 279 -17.33 6.83 8.85
C ILE A 279 -16.77 6.84 7.43
N LEU A 280 -15.71 6.05 7.21
CA LEU A 280 -14.98 5.95 5.94
C LEU A 280 -14.38 7.27 5.41
N GLY A 281 -14.32 8.32 6.22
CA GLY A 281 -13.78 9.64 5.88
C GLY A 281 -12.28 9.75 6.17
N PHE A 282 -11.48 8.85 5.62
CA PHE A 282 -10.04 8.76 5.88
C PHE A 282 -9.27 10.02 5.43
N PRO A 283 -8.20 10.41 6.15
CA PRO A 283 -7.39 11.59 5.81
C PRO A 283 -6.44 11.33 4.63
N SER A 284 -6.23 10.07 4.24
CA SER A 284 -5.41 9.67 3.10
C SER A 284 -6.25 8.92 2.07
N ALA A 285 -6.14 9.30 0.80
CA ALA A 285 -6.70 8.58 -0.34
C ALA A 285 -5.94 8.94 -1.63
N PRO A 286 -6.04 8.12 -2.70
CA PRO A 286 -5.57 8.49 -4.02
C PRO A 286 -6.07 9.89 -4.40
N THR A 287 -5.14 10.81 -4.64
CA THR A 287 -5.49 12.22 -4.88
C THR A 287 -5.38 12.57 -6.34
N VAL A 288 -6.34 13.34 -6.83
CA VAL A 288 -6.27 13.95 -8.16
C VAL A 288 -5.07 14.90 -8.21
N ASP A 289 -3.99 14.45 -8.82
CA ASP A 289 -2.67 15.11 -8.82
C ASP A 289 -2.24 15.56 -10.21
N GLY A 290 -3.01 15.23 -11.25
CA GLY A 290 -2.67 15.52 -12.65
C GLY A 290 -1.57 14.62 -13.23
N VAL A 291 -1.06 13.65 -12.46
CA VAL A 291 0.09 12.80 -12.84
C VAL A 291 -0.25 11.32 -12.71
N PHE A 292 -0.49 10.83 -11.50
CA PHE A 292 -0.89 9.45 -11.25
C PHE A 292 -2.40 9.27 -11.40
N LEU A 293 -3.18 10.14 -10.77
CA LEU A 293 -4.62 10.24 -10.93
C LEU A 293 -4.92 11.58 -11.62
N PRO A 294 -5.01 11.60 -12.96
CA PRO A 294 -5.02 12.84 -13.72
C PRO A 294 -6.32 13.65 -13.55
N LYS A 295 -7.45 12.98 -13.31
CA LYS A 295 -8.77 13.57 -13.10
C LYS A 295 -9.54 12.74 -12.07
N ASP A 296 -10.68 13.26 -11.62
CA ASP A 296 -11.58 12.48 -10.79
C ASP A 296 -12.02 11.19 -11.52
N PRO A 297 -12.20 10.08 -10.79
CA PRO A 297 -12.49 8.79 -11.42
C PRO A 297 -13.77 8.75 -12.24
N GLU A 298 -14.81 9.51 -11.87
CA GLU A 298 -16.07 9.54 -12.61
C GLU A 298 -15.89 10.17 -13.99
N THR A 299 -15.16 11.28 -14.08
CA THR A 299 -14.79 11.91 -15.35
C THR A 299 -13.94 10.96 -16.21
N MET A 300 -12.92 10.30 -15.63
CA MET A 300 -12.10 9.35 -16.39
C MET A 300 -12.92 8.19 -16.97
N MET A 301 -13.88 7.69 -16.20
CA MET A 301 -14.80 6.64 -16.65
C MET A 301 -15.69 7.10 -17.80
N ARG A 302 -16.26 8.32 -17.71
CA ARG A 302 -17.08 8.91 -18.80
C ARG A 302 -16.28 9.14 -20.08
N GLU A 303 -15.01 9.55 -19.93
CA GLU A 303 -14.11 9.80 -21.06
C GLU A 303 -13.55 8.51 -21.68
N GLY A 304 -13.74 7.35 -21.05
CA GLY A 304 -13.13 6.09 -21.51
C GLY A 304 -11.60 6.06 -21.34
N ASN A 305 -11.06 6.89 -20.45
CA ASN A 305 -9.62 7.04 -20.25
C ASN A 305 -9.06 5.97 -19.27
N PHE A 306 -9.15 4.71 -19.68
CA PHE A 306 -8.62 3.57 -18.93
C PHE A 306 -8.07 2.50 -19.87
N HIS A 307 -7.20 1.64 -19.34
CA HIS A 307 -6.62 0.55 -20.13
C HIS A 307 -7.68 -0.49 -20.48
N ASN A 308 -7.66 -0.98 -21.72
CA ASN A 308 -8.49 -2.10 -22.13
C ASN A 308 -7.91 -3.40 -21.57
N THR A 309 -8.51 -3.93 -20.50
CA THR A 309 -8.08 -5.15 -19.80
C THR A 309 -9.28 -5.91 -19.27
N GLU A 310 -9.14 -7.21 -19.06
CA GLU A 310 -10.15 -8.00 -18.36
C GLU A 310 -10.21 -7.63 -16.88
N VAL A 311 -11.42 -7.58 -16.32
CA VAL A 311 -11.67 -7.13 -14.96
C VAL A 311 -12.58 -8.15 -14.26
N LEU A 312 -12.20 -8.56 -13.06
CA LEU A 312 -13.02 -9.37 -12.14
C LEU A 312 -13.25 -8.56 -10.87
N LEU A 313 -14.51 -8.30 -10.53
CA LEU A 313 -14.93 -7.50 -9.38
C LEU A 313 -16.10 -8.20 -8.66
N GLY A 314 -16.28 -7.89 -7.38
CA GLY A 314 -17.39 -8.38 -6.56
C GLY A 314 -17.54 -7.58 -5.27
N SER A 315 -18.57 -7.91 -4.50
CA SER A 315 -18.86 -7.34 -3.18
C SER A 315 -19.40 -8.43 -2.27
N ASN A 316 -19.22 -8.26 -0.97
CA ASN A 316 -19.82 -9.09 0.05
C ASN A 316 -21.24 -8.61 0.36
N GLN A 317 -22.05 -9.46 1.01
CA GLN A 317 -23.43 -9.13 1.36
C GLN A 317 -23.52 -7.95 2.35
N ASP A 318 -22.61 -7.89 3.32
CA ASP A 318 -22.69 -7.02 4.49
C ASP A 318 -21.47 -6.08 4.65
N GLU A 319 -21.02 -5.46 3.55
CA GLU A 319 -19.79 -4.62 3.49
C GLU A 319 -19.70 -3.55 4.59
N GLY A 320 -20.84 -2.95 4.95
CA GLY A 320 -20.89 -1.82 5.89
C GLY A 320 -20.90 -2.22 7.37
N THR A 321 -21.16 -3.48 7.72
CA THR A 321 -21.36 -3.90 9.12
C THR A 321 -20.13 -3.71 9.98
N TYR A 322 -18.94 -4.01 9.43
CA TYR A 322 -17.66 -3.78 10.09
C TYR A 322 -17.47 -2.29 10.43
N PHE A 323 -17.67 -1.39 9.47
CA PHE A 323 -17.47 0.05 9.70
C PHE A 323 -18.52 0.65 10.62
N LEU A 324 -19.78 0.22 10.51
CA LEU A 324 -20.84 0.65 11.42
C LEU A 324 -20.52 0.28 12.87
N LEU A 325 -20.01 -0.93 13.12
CA LEU A 325 -19.61 -1.34 14.47
C LEU A 325 -18.55 -0.39 15.03
N TYR A 326 -17.47 -0.11 14.29
CA TYR A 326 -16.33 0.67 14.79
C TYR A 326 -16.63 2.17 14.96
N ASP A 327 -17.36 2.79 14.03
CA ASP A 327 -17.68 4.22 14.13
C ASP A 327 -18.86 4.50 15.09
N PHE A 328 -19.64 3.47 15.43
CA PHE A 328 -20.82 3.58 16.31
C PHE A 328 -20.81 2.52 17.41
N LEU A 329 -19.65 2.29 18.04
CA LEU A 329 -19.47 1.28 19.10
C LEU A 329 -20.43 1.41 20.28
N ASP A 330 -20.86 2.63 20.60
CA ASP A 330 -21.83 2.89 21.68
C ASP A 330 -23.24 2.35 21.35
N TYR A 331 -23.50 2.03 20.08
CA TYR A 331 -24.80 1.59 19.57
C TYR A 331 -24.86 0.10 19.23
N PHE A 332 -23.71 -0.52 18.95
CA PHE A 332 -23.64 -1.88 18.41
C PHE A 332 -22.74 -2.79 19.23
N GLU A 333 -23.22 -4.02 19.45
CA GLU A 333 -22.45 -5.08 20.07
C GLU A 333 -21.74 -5.92 19.00
N LYS A 334 -20.52 -6.39 19.30
CA LYS A 334 -19.74 -7.22 18.39
C LYS A 334 -20.35 -8.62 18.18
N ASP A 335 -20.83 -9.24 19.27
CA ASP A 335 -21.18 -10.67 19.31
C ASP A 335 -22.68 -10.95 19.18
N GLY A 336 -23.51 -9.91 19.08
CA GLY A 336 -24.96 -10.06 19.09
C GLY A 336 -25.69 -8.90 18.41
N PRO A 337 -26.97 -9.09 18.07
CA PRO A 337 -27.78 -8.03 17.51
C PRO A 337 -28.10 -6.96 18.57
N SER A 338 -27.96 -5.69 18.20
CA SER A 338 -28.37 -4.57 19.05
C SER A 338 -29.76 -4.08 18.67
N PHE A 339 -30.63 -3.91 19.69
CA PHE A 339 -31.94 -3.31 19.47
C PHE A 339 -31.79 -1.78 19.33
N LEU A 340 -31.95 -1.27 18.11
CA LEU A 340 -31.79 0.14 17.82
C LEU A 340 -33.14 0.87 17.83
N GLN A 341 -33.31 1.80 18.77
CA GLN A 341 -34.48 2.68 18.81
C GLN A 341 -34.49 3.60 17.58
N ARG A 342 -35.69 3.97 17.11
CA ARG A 342 -35.85 4.78 15.88
C ARG A 342 -35.11 6.11 15.97
N GLU A 343 -35.13 6.75 17.13
CA GLU A 343 -34.46 8.03 17.38
C GLU A 343 -32.94 7.89 17.17
N LYS A 344 -32.35 6.79 17.64
CA LYS A 344 -30.93 6.49 17.48
C LYS A 344 -30.57 6.09 16.05
N PHE A 345 -31.45 5.37 15.37
CA PHE A 345 -31.31 5.13 13.94
C PHE A 345 -31.27 6.45 13.14
N LEU A 346 -32.17 7.39 13.43
CA LEU A 346 -32.18 8.70 12.76
C LEU A 346 -30.91 9.51 13.07
N GLU A 347 -30.43 9.47 14.31
CA GLU A 347 -29.17 10.11 14.71
C GLU A 347 -27.97 9.55 13.93
N ILE A 348 -27.88 8.23 13.77
CA ILE A 348 -26.84 7.57 12.97
C ILE A 348 -26.95 8.01 11.50
N VAL A 349 -28.15 7.96 10.91
CA VAL A 349 -28.34 8.39 9.51
C VAL A 349 -27.97 9.86 9.30
N ASP A 350 -28.39 10.75 10.19
CA ASP A 350 -28.05 12.18 10.12
C ASP A 350 -26.54 12.42 10.30
N THR A 351 -25.86 11.59 11.09
CA THR A 351 -24.40 11.64 11.29
C THR A 351 -23.63 11.17 10.06
N ILE A 352 -23.98 10.00 9.52
CA ILE A 352 -23.33 9.42 8.33
C ILE A 352 -23.55 10.30 7.10
N PHE A 353 -24.78 10.79 6.92
CA PHE A 353 -25.19 11.53 5.73
C PHE A 353 -25.37 13.02 6.02
N LYS A 354 -24.55 13.59 6.91
CA LYS A 354 -24.63 15.01 7.32
C LYS A 354 -24.61 15.99 6.14
N ASP A 355 -23.86 15.67 5.10
CA ASP A 355 -23.71 16.49 3.88
C ASP A 355 -24.84 16.29 2.86
N PHE A 356 -25.75 15.33 3.09
CA PHE A 356 -26.86 15.08 2.19
C PHE A 356 -28.02 16.04 2.50
N SER A 357 -28.77 16.40 1.46
CA SER A 357 -30.03 17.14 1.64
C SER A 357 -31.02 16.32 2.47
N LYS A 358 -31.89 17.00 3.22
CA LYS A 358 -32.97 16.38 4.02
C LYS A 358 -33.75 15.31 3.23
N ILE A 359 -34.13 15.58 1.99
CA ILE A 359 -34.90 14.63 1.16
C ILE A 359 -34.14 13.32 0.86
N LYS A 360 -32.81 13.41 0.71
CA LYS A 360 -31.96 12.21 0.50
C LYS A 360 -31.87 11.40 1.79
N ARG A 361 -31.74 12.05 2.95
CA ARG A 361 -31.74 11.38 4.24
C ARG A 361 -33.07 10.70 4.53
N GLU A 362 -34.19 11.37 4.26
CA GLU A 362 -35.54 10.79 4.40
C GLU A 362 -35.74 9.57 3.48
N ALA A 363 -35.19 9.59 2.26
CA ALA A 363 -35.24 8.44 1.37
C ALA A 363 -34.44 7.24 1.91
N ILE A 364 -33.28 7.48 2.53
CA ILE A 364 -32.47 6.44 3.18
C ILE A 364 -33.23 5.83 4.37
N VAL A 365 -33.89 6.67 5.18
CA VAL A 365 -34.70 6.22 6.33
C VAL A 365 -35.91 5.36 5.93
N PHE A 366 -36.38 5.50 4.69
CA PHE A 366 -37.55 4.77 4.20
C PHE A 366 -37.21 3.36 3.68
N GLN A 367 -35.99 3.14 3.21
CA GLN A 367 -35.49 1.81 2.81
C GLN A 367 -35.37 0.90 4.02
#